data_AF-A0A1I4MRI8-F1
#
_entry.id   AF-A0A1I4MRI8-F1
#
_cell.length_a   1.000
_cell.length_b   1.000
_cell.length_c   1.000
_cell.angle_alpha   90.00
_cell.angle_beta   90.00
_cell.angle_gamma   90.00
#
_symmetry.space_group_name_H-M   'P 1'
#
loop_
_entity.id
_entity.type
_entity.pdbx_description
1 polymer ?
#
loop_
_entity_poly.entity_id
_entity_poly.type
_entity_poly.pdbx_seq_one_letter_code
_entity_poly.pdbx_strand_id
1 'polypeptide(L)'
;MRSADGSVPYSPDTDDQVAKEALLLRRGGRIGEGERLRVSAYQSARNMTAMWATPASACNKEFFKIQRDYYANFNALFNTPSKYFLYYDEIRVLNWDPACADVTAGKFLADMTKTVQADLLARHPALERYIWNDMYDPTMNAVEKYWLARGSMAGAVDGLQPKTVVVNWTDSTDAKRIESLKYFGDRAMRQMIAGYYDKTDLSDIDRWRDVLNTAESNGLRGVQGFMYTTWHANEGYGQLEAVAEHIKSKSKRWPQ
;
A
#
# COMPACT_ATOMS: atom_id res chain seq x y z
N MET A 1 24.44 -2.52 -10.67
CA MET A 1 24.53 -3.94 -10.24
C MET A 1 23.34 -4.73 -10.76
N ARG A 2 23.26 -6.05 -10.56
CA ARG A 2 22.02 -6.83 -10.78
C ARG A 2 21.71 -7.67 -9.53
N SER A 3 20.44 -8.03 -9.34
CA SER A 3 20.03 -8.99 -8.30
C SER A 3 20.77 -10.33 -8.49
N ALA A 4 20.83 -11.15 -7.43
CA ALA A 4 21.49 -12.45 -7.48
C ALA A 4 20.91 -13.39 -8.56
N ASP A 5 19.63 -13.22 -8.91
CA ASP A 5 18.95 -13.96 -9.97
C ASP A 5 18.97 -13.25 -11.34
N GLY A 6 19.67 -12.12 -11.46
CA GLY A 6 19.82 -11.32 -12.67
C GLY A 6 18.58 -10.53 -13.11
N SER A 7 17.43 -10.71 -12.44
CA SER A 7 16.14 -10.19 -12.88
C SER A 7 15.94 -8.69 -12.68
N VAL A 8 16.62 -8.07 -11.72
CA VAL A 8 16.51 -6.64 -11.41
C VAL A 8 17.84 -5.94 -11.68
N PRO A 9 17.91 -4.99 -12.64
CA PRO A 9 19.05 -4.10 -12.78
C PRO A 9 18.99 -2.98 -11.72
N TYR A 10 20.15 -2.68 -11.12
CA TYR A 10 20.35 -1.56 -10.19
C TYR A 10 21.25 -0.50 -10.85
N SER A 11 20.82 0.74 -10.83
CA SER A 11 21.59 1.91 -11.25
C SER A 11 22.29 2.55 -10.04
N PRO A 12 23.62 2.65 -10.05
CA PRO A 12 24.36 3.44 -9.06
C PRO A 12 23.81 4.87 -8.98
N ASP A 13 23.83 5.47 -7.78
CA ASP A 13 23.35 6.80 -7.42
C ASP A 13 21.82 7.01 -7.48
N THR A 14 21.09 6.13 -8.17
CA THR A 14 19.62 6.11 -8.24
C THR A 14 19.02 5.07 -7.29
N ASP A 15 19.48 3.82 -7.38
CA ASP A 15 18.96 2.69 -6.58
C ASP A 15 19.83 2.42 -5.35
N ASP A 16 21.10 2.82 -5.40
CA ASP A 16 22.04 2.72 -4.29
C ASP A 16 22.97 3.94 -4.27
N GLN A 17 22.93 4.70 -3.17
CA GLN A 17 24.04 5.58 -2.81
C GLN A 17 24.90 4.85 -1.79
N VAL A 18 26.09 4.44 -2.21
CA VAL A 18 27.10 3.92 -1.29
C VAL A 18 27.66 5.13 -0.53
N ALA A 19 27.02 5.48 0.59
CA ALA A 19 27.70 6.30 1.59
C ALA A 19 29.02 5.60 1.96
N LYS A 20 30.06 6.36 2.33
CA LYS A 20 31.30 5.79 2.89
C LYS A 20 31.01 5.17 4.26
N GLU A 21 30.26 4.07 4.29
CA GLU A 21 30.16 3.19 5.43
C GLU A 21 31.49 2.45 5.51
N ALA A 22 32.41 3.00 6.30
CA ALA A 22 33.70 2.36 6.54
C ALA A 22 33.49 1.20 7.51
N LEU A 23 33.79 -0.02 7.05
CA LEU A 23 33.88 -1.18 7.92
C LEU A 23 35.11 -0.99 8.81
N LEU A 24 34.90 -0.59 10.07
CA LEU A 24 35.99 -0.37 11.01
C LEU A 24 36.58 -1.72 11.45
N LEU A 25 37.80 -2.00 10.97
CA LEU A 25 38.54 -3.17 11.43
C LEU A 25 39.04 -2.94 12.86
N ARG A 26 38.88 -3.95 13.71
CA ARG A 26 39.39 -3.89 15.08
C ARG A 26 40.92 -3.74 15.06
N ARG A 27 41.44 -2.79 15.83
CA ARG A 27 42.89 -2.57 16.00
C ARG A 27 43.57 -3.85 16.51
N GLY A 28 44.63 -4.31 15.84
CA GLY A 28 45.31 -5.58 16.14
C GLY A 28 44.57 -6.84 15.69
N GLY A 29 43.55 -6.69 14.84
CA GLY A 29 42.87 -7.83 14.20
C GLY A 29 43.77 -8.57 13.21
N ARG A 30 43.33 -9.75 12.78
CA ARG A 30 44.05 -10.61 11.82
C ARG A 30 43.80 -10.25 10.36
N ILE A 31 42.87 -9.32 10.11
CA ILE A 31 42.50 -8.87 8.77
C ILE A 31 43.54 -7.87 8.30
N GLY A 32 44.22 -8.19 7.20
CA GLY A 32 45.24 -7.33 6.59
C GLY A 32 44.66 -6.31 5.60
N GLU A 33 45.44 -5.27 5.30
CA GLU A 33 45.14 -4.33 4.23
C GLU A 33 45.10 -5.07 2.87
N GLY A 34 44.08 -4.81 2.06
CA GLY A 34 43.90 -5.47 0.75
C GLY A 34 43.36 -6.91 0.81
N GLU A 35 43.07 -7.45 2.00
CA GLU A 35 42.49 -8.79 2.14
C GLU A 35 41.05 -8.84 1.63
N ARG A 36 40.71 -9.88 0.85
CA ARG A 36 39.35 -10.09 0.36
C ARG A 36 38.54 -10.85 1.40
N LEU A 37 37.51 -10.19 1.93
CA LEU A 37 36.65 -10.78 2.96
C LEU A 37 35.33 -11.28 2.38
N ARG A 38 34.80 -12.36 2.96
CA ARG A 38 33.40 -12.74 2.84
C ARG A 38 32.67 -12.22 4.08
N VAL A 39 31.83 -11.20 3.91
CA VAL A 39 31.08 -10.59 5.01
C VAL A 39 29.60 -10.98 4.94
N SER A 40 28.95 -11.02 6.10
CA SER A 40 27.50 -10.99 6.22
C SER A 40 27.11 -9.65 6.83
N ALA A 41 26.16 -8.95 6.23
CA ALA A 41 25.74 -7.63 6.66
C ALA A 41 24.21 -7.51 6.60
N TYR A 42 23.67 -6.58 7.38
CA TYR A 42 22.26 -6.19 7.34
C TYR A 42 22.19 -4.71 7.00
N GLN A 43 21.39 -4.35 6.01
CA GLN A 43 21.07 -2.95 5.71
C GLN A 43 19.83 -2.56 6.51
N SER A 44 19.86 -1.39 7.16
CA SER A 44 18.67 -0.84 7.78
C SER A 44 17.64 -0.52 6.70
N ALA A 45 16.44 -1.11 6.84
CA ALA A 45 15.34 -0.88 5.93
C ALA A 45 14.89 0.60 5.90
N ARG A 46 15.20 1.39 6.94
CA ARG A 46 14.95 2.84 7.00
C ARG A 46 15.58 3.61 5.84
N ASN A 47 16.72 3.15 5.35
CA ASN A 47 17.43 3.79 4.23
C ASN A 47 17.01 3.23 2.86
N MET A 48 16.07 2.27 2.84
CA MET A 48 15.57 1.61 1.64
C MET A 48 14.14 2.04 1.28
N THR A 49 13.54 2.90 2.10
CA THR A 49 12.20 3.45 1.91
C THR A 49 12.24 4.97 1.95
N ALA A 50 11.20 5.62 1.43
CA ALA A 50 11.05 7.06 1.54
C ALA A 50 11.16 7.52 3.00
N MET A 51 11.62 8.75 3.24
CA MET A 51 11.83 9.29 4.60
C MET A 51 10.58 9.27 5.50
N TRP A 52 9.40 9.15 4.90
CA TRP A 52 8.10 9.09 5.56
C TRP A 52 7.59 7.66 5.82
N ALA A 53 8.31 6.66 5.32
CA ALA A 53 8.00 5.25 5.52
C ALA A 53 9.03 4.63 6.46
N THR A 54 8.56 4.04 7.56
CA THR A 54 9.40 3.21 8.44
C THR A 54 8.93 1.76 8.32
N PRO A 55 9.74 0.87 7.74
CA PRO A 55 9.42 -0.55 7.69
C PRO A 55 9.21 -1.10 9.10
N ALA A 56 8.11 -1.83 9.29
CA ALA A 56 7.75 -2.40 10.58
C ALA A 56 7.62 -3.93 10.47
N SER A 57 8.02 -4.63 11.53
CA SER A 57 7.79 -6.06 11.66
C SER A 57 6.54 -6.34 12.49
N ALA A 58 5.59 -7.06 11.92
CA ALA A 58 4.35 -7.49 12.57
C ALA A 58 4.46 -8.85 13.28
N CYS A 59 5.66 -9.26 13.68
CA CYS A 59 5.90 -10.56 14.32
C CYS A 59 5.86 -10.52 15.84
N ASN A 60 6.03 -9.33 16.41
CA ASN A 60 5.92 -9.14 17.85
C ASN A 60 4.55 -8.56 18.21
N LYS A 61 3.97 -9.03 19.32
CA LYS A 61 2.75 -8.46 19.93
C LYS A 61 2.83 -6.94 20.16
N GLU A 62 4.04 -6.40 20.30
CA GLU A 62 4.26 -4.96 20.47
C GLU A 62 3.84 -4.16 19.24
N PHE A 63 4.05 -4.68 18.02
CA PHE A 63 3.55 -4.03 16.81
C PHE A 63 2.03 -3.83 16.90
N PHE A 64 1.29 -4.90 17.19
CA PHE A 64 -0.17 -4.83 17.33
C PHE A 64 -0.59 -3.96 18.50
N LYS A 65 0.19 -3.90 19.58
CA LYS A 65 -0.05 -2.96 20.68
C LYS A 65 0.05 -1.51 20.22
N ILE A 66 1.11 -1.16 19.49
CA ILE A 66 1.30 0.20 18.95
C ILE A 66 0.11 0.57 18.03
N GLN A 67 -0.31 -0.34 17.14
CA GLN A 67 -1.48 -0.11 16.29
C GLN A 67 -2.74 0.16 17.13
N ARG A 68 -3.01 -0.66 18.16
CA ARG A 68 -4.14 -0.46 19.07
C ARG A 68 -4.09 0.89 19.78
N ASP A 69 -2.91 1.29 20.26
CA ASP A 69 -2.72 2.57 20.96
C ASP A 69 -2.99 3.75 20.03
N TYR A 70 -2.58 3.67 18.76
CA TYR A 70 -2.94 4.68 17.75
C TYR A 70 -4.45 4.81 17.57
N TYR A 71 -5.17 3.70 17.37
CA TYR A 71 -6.62 3.75 17.20
C TYR A 71 -7.36 4.21 18.47
N ALA A 72 -6.90 3.82 19.66
CA ALA A 72 -7.44 4.31 20.92
C ALA A 72 -7.29 5.83 21.04
N ASN A 73 -6.12 6.37 20.67
CA ASN A 73 -5.88 7.80 20.65
C ASN A 73 -6.76 8.52 19.62
N PHE A 74 -6.90 7.97 18.40
CA PHE A 74 -7.82 8.53 17.40
C PHE A 74 -9.28 8.55 17.89
N ASN A 75 -9.74 7.49 18.54
CA ASN A 75 -11.08 7.44 19.11
C ASN A 75 -11.30 8.49 20.19
N ALA A 76 -10.31 8.69 21.06
CA ALA A 76 -10.37 9.71 22.11
C ALA A 76 -10.42 11.13 21.51
N LEU A 77 -9.65 11.39 20.44
CA LEU A 77 -9.60 12.70 19.79
C LEU A 77 -10.84 13.01 18.95
N PHE A 78 -11.37 12.03 18.24
CA PHE A 78 -12.43 12.25 17.23
C PHE A 78 -13.79 11.67 17.64
N ASN A 79 -13.98 11.37 18.92
CA ASN A 79 -15.22 10.83 19.48
C ASN A 79 -15.72 9.57 18.74
N THR A 80 -14.85 8.58 18.62
CA THR A 80 -15.12 7.26 18.00
C THR A 80 -15.69 7.34 16.57
N PRO A 81 -14.85 7.60 15.55
CA PRO A 81 -15.28 7.61 14.16
C PRO A 81 -15.90 6.28 13.71
N SER A 82 -16.89 6.35 12.82
CA SER A 82 -17.55 5.17 12.24
C SER A 82 -16.79 4.55 11.06
N LYS A 83 -15.76 5.24 10.56
CA LYS A 83 -14.99 4.88 9.36
C LYS A 83 -13.51 5.14 9.58
N TYR A 84 -12.67 4.16 9.29
CA TYR A 84 -11.22 4.31 9.26
C TYR A 84 -10.65 4.04 7.87
N PHE A 85 -9.65 4.82 7.48
CA PHE A 85 -8.78 4.50 6.36
C PHE A 85 -7.52 3.81 6.90
N LEU A 86 -7.29 2.57 6.49
CA LEU A 86 -6.10 1.79 6.80
C LEU A 86 -5.05 2.04 5.69
N TYR A 87 -3.97 2.72 6.04
CA TYR A 87 -2.93 3.24 5.13
C TYR A 87 -1.95 2.14 4.63
N TYR A 88 -2.43 0.97 4.23
CA TYR A 88 -1.54 -0.10 3.77
C TYR A 88 -1.29 -0.01 2.25
N ASP A 89 -0.60 1.04 1.81
CA ASP A 89 -0.09 1.24 0.44
C ASP A 89 1.43 1.04 0.35
N GLU A 90 1.89 0.68 -0.84
CA GLU A 90 3.28 0.73 -1.28
C GLU A 90 4.33 0.24 -0.26
N ILE A 91 4.08 -0.89 0.39
CA ILE A 91 4.98 -1.50 1.37
C ILE A 91 6.17 -2.16 0.64
N ARG A 92 7.12 -1.33 0.24
CA ARG A 92 8.27 -1.71 -0.63
C ARG A 92 9.30 -2.63 0.04
N VAL A 93 9.30 -2.73 1.37
CA VAL A 93 10.18 -3.63 2.16
C VAL A 93 9.32 -4.40 3.15
N LEU A 94 9.32 -5.73 3.04
CA LEU A 94 8.46 -6.59 3.87
C LEU A 94 9.05 -7.99 4.08
N ASN A 95 8.69 -8.62 5.20
CA ASN A 95 8.91 -10.06 5.48
C ASN A 95 10.38 -10.49 5.65
N TRP A 96 11.26 -9.59 6.11
CA TRP A 96 12.70 -9.87 6.34
C TRP A 96 13.07 -10.19 7.78
N ASP A 97 12.18 -9.97 8.75
CA ASP A 97 12.50 -10.18 10.16
C ASP A 97 12.60 -11.69 10.46
N PRO A 98 13.79 -12.19 10.88
CA PRO A 98 14.00 -13.61 11.13
C PRO A 98 13.22 -14.15 12.33
N ALA A 99 12.64 -13.29 13.18
CA ALA A 99 11.73 -13.70 14.24
C ALA A 99 10.34 -14.13 13.72
N CYS A 100 10.04 -13.84 12.45
CA CYS A 100 8.79 -14.22 11.80
C CYS A 100 8.81 -15.68 11.33
N ALA A 101 7.61 -16.27 11.21
CA ALA A 101 7.47 -17.54 10.53
C ALA A 101 7.90 -17.43 9.06
N ASP A 102 8.47 -18.50 8.51
CA ASP A 102 8.86 -18.55 7.09
C ASP A 102 7.60 -18.73 6.22
N VAL A 103 7.01 -17.60 5.83
CA VAL A 103 5.83 -17.50 4.97
C VAL A 103 6.12 -16.59 3.78
N THR A 104 5.26 -16.59 2.77
CA THR A 104 5.34 -15.60 1.68
C THR A 104 5.00 -14.20 2.19
N ALA A 105 5.51 -13.15 1.53
CA ALA A 105 5.24 -11.78 1.93
C ALA A 105 3.74 -11.41 1.83
N GLY A 106 3.02 -11.96 0.85
CA GLY A 106 1.57 -11.81 0.72
C GLY A 106 0.82 -12.43 1.89
N LYS A 107 1.20 -13.65 2.32
CA LYS A 107 0.61 -14.28 3.51
C LYS A 107 0.94 -13.50 4.79
N PHE A 108 2.17 -13.00 4.91
CA PHE A 108 2.57 -12.12 6.01
C PHE A 108 1.67 -10.88 6.09
N LEU A 109 1.48 -10.18 4.97
CA LEU A 109 0.62 -8.99 4.90
C LEU A 109 -0.84 -9.36 5.23
N ALA A 110 -1.34 -10.47 4.69
CA ALA A 110 -2.70 -10.94 4.98
C ALA A 110 -2.90 -11.17 6.48
N ASP A 111 -2.00 -11.89 7.14
CA ASP A 111 -2.10 -12.21 8.57
C ASP A 111 -1.98 -10.95 9.45
N MET A 112 -1.08 -10.01 9.10
CA MET A 112 -0.98 -8.70 9.76
C MET A 112 -2.30 -7.92 9.66
N THR A 113 -2.76 -7.70 8.43
CA THR A 113 -3.94 -6.89 8.13
C THR A 113 -5.21 -7.50 8.72
N LYS A 114 -5.31 -8.83 8.75
CA LYS A 114 -6.41 -9.55 9.41
C LYS A 114 -6.40 -9.34 10.92
N THR A 115 -5.23 -9.40 11.54
CA THR A 115 -5.07 -9.24 13.00
C THR A 115 -5.42 -7.83 13.44
N VAL A 116 -4.91 -6.80 12.73
CA VAL A 116 -5.25 -5.40 13.02
C VAL A 116 -6.75 -5.15 12.88
N GLN A 117 -7.37 -5.64 11.80
CA GLN A 117 -8.81 -5.47 11.60
C GLN A 117 -9.66 -6.24 12.62
N ALA A 118 -9.22 -7.43 13.06
CA ALA A 118 -9.91 -8.18 14.10
C ALA A 118 -9.88 -7.43 15.44
N ASP A 119 -8.73 -6.87 15.81
CA ASP A 119 -8.58 -6.06 17.02
C ASP A 119 -9.48 -4.80 17.00
N LEU A 120 -9.59 -4.17 15.83
CA LEU A 120 -10.49 -3.04 15.62
C LEU A 120 -11.97 -3.44 15.79
N LEU A 121 -12.40 -4.51 15.10
CA LEU A 121 -13.79 -4.97 15.15
C LEU A 121 -14.20 -5.49 16.52
N ALA A 122 -13.29 -6.07 17.29
CA ALA A 122 -13.57 -6.51 18.66
C ALA A 122 -13.99 -5.35 19.58
N ARG A 123 -13.51 -4.13 19.29
CA ARG A 123 -13.81 -2.90 20.06
C ARG A 123 -14.93 -2.08 19.41
N HIS A 124 -14.98 -2.08 18.07
CA HIS A 124 -15.93 -1.32 17.27
C HIS A 124 -16.55 -2.21 16.19
N PRO A 125 -17.54 -3.07 16.53
CA PRO A 125 -18.09 -4.07 15.60
C PRO A 125 -18.73 -3.49 14.34
N ALA A 126 -19.17 -2.23 14.39
CA ALA A 126 -19.78 -1.52 13.27
C ALA A 126 -18.78 -0.68 12.45
N LEU A 127 -17.49 -0.69 12.80
CA LEU A 127 -16.49 0.12 12.13
C LEU A 127 -16.32 -0.30 10.67
N GLU A 128 -16.57 0.64 9.77
CA GLU A 128 -16.25 0.50 8.36
C GLU A 128 -14.77 0.82 8.13
N ARG A 129 -14.10 0.03 7.31
CA ARG A 129 -12.67 0.18 7.05
C ARG A 129 -12.47 0.36 5.56
N TYR A 130 -11.58 1.28 5.20
CA TYR A 130 -11.13 1.55 3.86
C TYR A 130 -9.67 1.13 3.75
N ILE A 131 -9.23 0.67 2.59
CA ILE A 131 -7.84 0.27 2.37
C ILE A 131 -7.46 0.52 0.91
N TRP A 132 -6.22 0.92 0.66
CA TRP A 132 -5.69 1.01 -0.69
C TRP A 132 -5.67 -0.38 -1.37
N ASN A 133 -5.91 -0.42 -2.68
CA ASN A 133 -6.00 -1.67 -3.43
C ASN A 133 -4.63 -2.29 -3.75
N ASP A 134 -3.62 -1.47 -3.98
CA ASP A 134 -2.38 -1.83 -4.69
C ASP A 134 -1.68 -3.05 -4.07
N MET A 135 -1.54 -3.08 -2.75
CA MET A 135 -0.89 -4.18 -2.02
C MET A 135 -1.70 -5.48 -1.98
N TYR A 136 -2.97 -5.43 -2.42
CA TYR A 136 -3.94 -6.53 -2.41
C TYR A 136 -4.43 -6.90 -3.82
N ASP A 137 -3.92 -6.21 -4.84
CA ASP A 137 -4.37 -6.31 -6.23
C ASP A 137 -3.29 -6.97 -7.11
N PRO A 138 -3.58 -8.13 -7.73
CA PRO A 138 -2.62 -8.83 -8.58
C PRO A 138 -2.32 -8.13 -9.91
N THR A 139 -3.10 -7.11 -10.28
CA THR A 139 -2.80 -6.25 -11.43
C THR A 139 -1.79 -5.15 -11.08
N MET A 140 -1.47 -4.99 -9.79
CA MET A 140 -0.58 -3.98 -9.19
C MET A 140 0.54 -4.60 -8.35
N ASN A 141 0.55 -4.41 -7.02
CA ASN A 141 1.67 -4.73 -6.15
C ASN A 141 1.58 -6.14 -5.53
N ALA A 142 0.42 -6.81 -5.59
CA ALA A 142 0.24 -8.17 -5.10
C ALA A 142 0.75 -9.23 -6.10
N VAL A 143 2.00 -9.08 -6.53
CA VAL A 143 2.66 -9.88 -7.57
C VAL A 143 3.83 -10.71 -7.02
N GLU A 144 4.39 -11.59 -7.85
CA GLU A 144 5.46 -12.50 -7.44
C GLU A 144 6.73 -11.80 -6.95
N LYS A 145 7.08 -10.68 -7.59
CA LYS A 145 8.26 -9.88 -7.25
C LYS A 145 7.85 -8.43 -7.14
N TYR A 146 7.80 -7.92 -5.91
CA TYR A 146 7.49 -6.53 -5.63
C TYR A 146 8.61 -5.93 -4.77
N TRP A 147 9.36 -4.99 -5.35
CA TRP A 147 10.47 -4.28 -4.69
C TRP A 147 11.37 -5.21 -3.86
N LEU A 148 11.47 -4.94 -2.56
CA LEU A 148 12.28 -5.66 -1.59
C LEU A 148 11.37 -6.45 -0.64
N ALA A 149 10.22 -6.94 -1.09
CA ALA A 149 9.45 -7.91 -0.33
C ALA A 149 10.14 -9.29 -0.39
N ARG A 150 10.33 -9.95 0.76
CA ARG A 150 10.87 -11.31 0.80
C ARG A 150 9.79 -12.32 0.44
N GLY A 151 9.71 -12.66 -0.85
CA GLY A 151 8.77 -13.64 -1.41
C GLY A 151 7.55 -13.00 -2.07
N SER A 152 6.72 -13.83 -2.68
CA SER A 152 5.51 -13.42 -3.42
C SER A 152 4.56 -12.59 -2.56
N MET A 153 4.05 -11.48 -3.12
CA MET A 153 2.99 -10.65 -2.52
C MET A 153 1.58 -11.15 -2.85
N ALA A 154 1.45 -12.16 -3.71
CA ALA A 154 0.16 -12.74 -4.06
C ALA A 154 -0.58 -13.27 -2.82
N GLY A 155 -1.92 -13.18 -2.87
CA GLY A 155 -2.79 -13.69 -1.79
C GLY A 155 -2.98 -12.74 -0.60
N ALA A 156 -2.36 -11.56 -0.59
CA ALA A 156 -2.54 -10.57 0.49
C ALA A 156 -4.02 -10.23 0.76
N VAL A 157 -4.87 -10.27 -0.29
CA VAL A 157 -6.32 -10.01 -0.22
C VAL A 157 -7.05 -10.89 0.80
N ASP A 158 -6.53 -12.08 1.09
CA ASP A 158 -7.15 -13.04 2.02
C ASP A 158 -7.13 -12.54 3.47
N GLY A 159 -6.35 -11.50 3.76
CA GLY A 159 -6.34 -10.81 5.05
C GLY A 159 -7.46 -9.79 5.24
N LEU A 160 -8.19 -9.42 4.19
CA LEU A 160 -9.23 -8.41 4.27
C LEU A 160 -10.48 -8.99 4.94
N GLN A 161 -10.94 -8.34 6.02
CA GLN A 161 -12.16 -8.75 6.72
C GLN A 161 -13.41 -8.35 5.91
N PRO A 162 -14.55 -9.03 6.08
CA PRO A 162 -15.80 -8.65 5.43
C PRO A 162 -16.16 -7.19 5.68
N LYS A 163 -16.76 -6.54 4.68
CA LYS A 163 -17.14 -5.10 4.68
C LYS A 163 -15.98 -4.10 4.62
N THR A 164 -14.73 -4.55 4.47
CA THR A 164 -13.64 -3.64 4.09
C THR A 164 -13.88 -3.09 2.68
N VAL A 165 -13.78 -1.78 2.53
CA VAL A 165 -13.97 -1.05 1.28
C VAL A 165 -12.62 -0.85 0.62
N VAL A 166 -12.46 -1.35 -0.60
CA VAL A 166 -11.23 -1.21 -1.37
C VAL A 166 -11.23 0.16 -2.06
N VAL A 167 -10.18 0.94 -1.87
CA VAL A 167 -9.99 2.24 -2.48
C VAL A 167 -9.02 2.07 -3.64
N ASN A 168 -9.57 2.07 -4.85
CA ASN A 168 -8.82 1.80 -6.07
C ASN A 168 -8.09 3.06 -6.54
N TRP A 169 -6.78 2.94 -6.69
CA TRP A 169 -5.93 3.90 -7.40
C TRP A 169 -5.04 3.10 -8.34
N THR A 170 -4.61 3.72 -9.45
CA THR A 170 -3.54 3.18 -10.32
C THR A 170 -3.17 4.20 -11.40
N ASP A 171 -1.87 4.29 -11.67
CA ASP A 171 -1.29 5.00 -12.80
C ASP A 171 -1.26 4.16 -14.09
N SER A 172 -1.82 2.95 -14.08
CA SER A 172 -1.70 1.98 -15.16
C SER A 172 -2.69 2.19 -16.32
N THR A 173 -2.85 1.18 -17.19
CA THR A 173 -3.75 1.22 -18.36
C THR A 173 -5.22 1.06 -17.96
N ASP A 174 -6.13 1.51 -18.83
CA ASP A 174 -7.59 1.35 -18.61
C ASP A 174 -7.99 -0.13 -18.52
N ALA A 175 -7.33 -1.01 -19.27
CA ALA A 175 -7.52 -2.46 -19.18
C ALA A 175 -7.22 -2.98 -17.77
N LYS A 176 -6.08 -2.58 -17.18
CA LYS A 176 -5.72 -2.94 -15.81
C LYS A 176 -6.67 -2.34 -14.77
N ARG A 177 -7.16 -1.11 -14.99
CA ARG A 177 -8.20 -0.53 -14.13
C ARG A 177 -9.48 -1.38 -14.13
N ILE A 178 -9.93 -1.84 -15.30
CA ILE A 178 -11.11 -2.70 -15.43
C ILE A 178 -10.86 -4.06 -14.75
N GLU A 179 -9.68 -4.66 -14.95
CA GLU A 179 -9.30 -5.93 -14.32
C GLU A 179 -9.25 -5.82 -12.79
N SER A 180 -8.66 -4.75 -12.26
CA SER A 180 -8.62 -4.41 -10.83
C SER A 180 -10.03 -4.30 -10.24
N LEU A 181 -10.89 -3.48 -10.84
CA LEU A 181 -12.28 -3.32 -10.39
C LEU A 181 -13.04 -4.65 -10.40
N LYS A 182 -12.83 -5.46 -11.44
CA LYS A 182 -13.41 -6.80 -11.57
C LYS A 182 -12.89 -7.75 -10.48
N TYR A 183 -11.59 -7.75 -10.20
CA TYR A 183 -10.97 -8.62 -9.22
C TYR A 183 -11.59 -8.49 -7.82
N PHE A 184 -11.84 -7.25 -7.38
CA PHE A 184 -12.53 -6.98 -6.11
C PHE A 184 -14.05 -7.18 -6.22
N GLY A 185 -14.64 -6.86 -7.38
CA GLY A 185 -16.05 -7.08 -7.66
C GLY A 185 -16.48 -8.55 -7.60
N ASP A 186 -15.68 -9.45 -8.16
CA ASP A 186 -15.89 -10.90 -8.13
C ASP A 186 -15.86 -11.46 -6.69
N ARG A 187 -15.21 -10.74 -5.77
CA ARG A 187 -15.17 -11.05 -4.33
C ARG A 187 -16.28 -10.38 -3.53
N ALA A 188 -17.22 -9.73 -4.21
CA ALA A 188 -18.30 -8.93 -3.63
C ALA A 188 -17.79 -7.84 -2.66
N MET A 189 -16.56 -7.36 -2.87
CA MET A 189 -16.01 -6.27 -2.06
C MET A 189 -16.60 -4.94 -2.51
N ARG A 190 -16.87 -4.07 -1.53
CA ARG A 190 -17.27 -2.69 -1.80
C ARG A 190 -16.04 -1.89 -2.20
N GLN A 191 -16.25 -0.90 -3.06
CA GLN A 191 -15.15 -0.19 -3.70
C GLN A 191 -15.37 1.32 -3.73
N MET A 192 -14.29 2.08 -3.69
CA MET A 192 -14.22 3.51 -4.02
C MET A 192 -13.13 3.70 -5.09
N ILE A 193 -13.20 4.80 -5.83
CA ILE A 193 -12.17 5.17 -6.81
C ILE A 193 -11.45 6.44 -6.36
N ALA A 194 -10.15 6.37 -6.13
CA ALA A 194 -9.26 7.52 -5.97
C ALA A 194 -8.70 7.91 -7.35
N GLY A 195 -9.43 8.79 -8.03
CA GLY A 195 -9.25 9.07 -9.45
C GLY A 195 -8.52 10.36 -9.79
N TYR A 196 -8.21 11.20 -8.81
CA TYR A 196 -7.53 12.48 -9.01
C TYR A 196 -6.03 12.35 -8.72
N TYR A 197 -5.19 12.87 -9.63
CA TYR A 197 -3.72 12.79 -9.57
C TYR A 197 -3.07 14.16 -9.76
N ASP A 198 -3.64 15.21 -9.18
CA ASP A 198 -3.05 16.55 -9.14
C ASP A 198 -2.74 17.19 -10.50
N LYS A 199 -3.43 16.73 -11.56
CA LYS A 199 -3.37 17.36 -12.88
C LYS A 199 -4.24 18.61 -12.92
N THR A 200 -3.82 19.55 -13.75
CA THR A 200 -4.58 20.78 -14.04
C THR A 200 -5.82 20.50 -14.90
N ASP A 201 -5.80 19.43 -15.69
CA ASP A 201 -6.98 18.93 -16.39
C ASP A 201 -7.70 17.82 -15.61
N LEU A 202 -8.96 17.57 -15.97
CA LEU A 202 -9.81 16.57 -15.33
C LEU A 202 -9.84 15.24 -16.10
N SER A 203 -8.82 14.98 -16.94
CA SER A 203 -8.79 13.82 -17.83
C SER A 203 -8.75 12.49 -17.08
N ASP A 204 -8.09 12.42 -15.93
CA ASP A 204 -8.06 11.20 -15.11
C ASP A 204 -9.43 10.88 -14.52
N ILE A 205 -10.21 11.91 -14.14
CA ILE A 205 -11.59 11.74 -13.67
C ILE A 205 -12.49 11.22 -14.81
N ASP A 206 -12.34 11.79 -16.01
CA ASP A 206 -13.06 11.32 -17.20
C ASP A 206 -12.72 9.86 -17.51
N ARG A 207 -11.43 9.50 -17.48
CA ARG A 207 -10.96 8.12 -17.71
C ARG A 207 -11.51 7.14 -16.69
N TRP A 208 -11.43 7.46 -15.39
CA TRP A 208 -11.96 6.59 -14.34
C TRP A 208 -13.47 6.40 -14.44
N ARG A 209 -14.20 7.42 -14.88
CA ARG A 209 -15.63 7.29 -15.19
C ARG A 209 -15.84 6.34 -16.36
N ASP A 210 -15.10 6.49 -17.45
CA ASP A 210 -15.28 5.65 -18.65
C ASP A 210 -14.96 4.18 -18.35
N VAL A 211 -13.87 3.93 -17.61
CA VAL A 211 -13.51 2.63 -17.03
C VAL A 211 -14.65 2.05 -16.20
N LEU A 212 -15.22 2.84 -15.28
CA LEU A 212 -16.31 2.40 -14.43
C LEU A 212 -17.56 2.05 -15.26
N ASN A 213 -17.92 2.88 -16.23
CA ASN A 213 -19.04 2.63 -17.13
C ASN A 213 -18.86 1.31 -17.91
N THR A 214 -17.65 1.07 -18.43
CA THR A 214 -17.33 -0.19 -19.11
C THR A 214 -17.44 -1.38 -18.16
N ALA A 215 -16.87 -1.28 -16.96
CA ALA A 215 -16.92 -2.38 -15.99
C ALA A 215 -18.36 -2.68 -15.54
N GLU A 216 -19.18 -1.66 -15.30
CA GLU A 216 -20.60 -1.81 -14.94
C GLU A 216 -21.44 -2.40 -16.07
N SER A 217 -21.16 -2.01 -17.31
CA SER A 217 -21.80 -2.61 -18.50
C SER A 217 -21.48 -4.11 -18.62
N ASN A 218 -20.33 -4.53 -18.08
CA ASN A 218 -19.91 -5.93 -17.97
C ASN A 218 -20.37 -6.60 -16.66
N GLY A 219 -21.31 -5.99 -15.93
CA GLY A 219 -21.94 -6.59 -14.75
C GLY A 219 -21.26 -6.28 -13.41
N LEU A 220 -20.21 -5.44 -13.37
CA LEU A 220 -19.62 -5.00 -12.11
C LEU A 220 -20.64 -4.28 -11.24
N ARG A 221 -20.63 -4.59 -9.94
CA ARG A 221 -21.40 -3.90 -8.88
C ARG A 221 -20.47 -3.62 -7.69
N GLY A 222 -20.93 -2.77 -6.77
CA GLY A 222 -20.24 -2.54 -5.48
C GLY A 222 -19.29 -1.34 -5.43
N VAL A 223 -19.03 -0.66 -6.54
CA VAL A 223 -18.37 0.67 -6.53
C VAL A 223 -19.36 1.70 -5.97
N GLN A 224 -18.97 2.40 -4.91
CA GLN A 224 -19.84 3.31 -4.14
C GLN A 224 -19.65 4.78 -4.51
N GLY A 225 -18.50 5.14 -5.10
CA GLY A 225 -18.25 6.51 -5.53
C GLY A 225 -16.77 6.81 -5.75
N PHE A 226 -16.46 8.10 -5.72
CA PHE A 226 -15.13 8.63 -5.92
C PHE A 226 -14.61 9.26 -4.62
N MET A 227 -13.32 9.13 -4.40
CA MET A 227 -12.56 9.82 -3.37
C MET A 227 -11.65 10.82 -4.07
N TYR A 228 -11.73 12.09 -3.67
CA TYR A 228 -10.77 13.09 -4.08
C TYR A 228 -9.49 12.94 -3.26
N THR A 229 -8.35 12.84 -3.93
CA THR A 229 -7.03 12.61 -3.32
C THR A 229 -6.06 13.60 -3.91
N THR A 230 -5.34 14.33 -3.08
CA THR A 230 -4.25 15.22 -3.50
C THR A 230 -2.97 14.90 -2.73
N TRP A 231 -1.86 14.93 -3.45
CA TRP A 231 -0.49 14.73 -2.97
C TRP A 231 0.29 16.03 -2.89
N HIS A 232 -0.28 17.12 -3.43
CA HIS A 232 0.20 18.46 -3.13
C HIS A 232 -0.39 18.93 -1.80
N ALA A 233 0.33 19.87 -1.17
CA ALA A 233 -0.14 20.50 0.06
C ALA A 233 -1.36 21.41 -0.25
N ASN A 234 -1.39 22.63 0.28
CA ASN A 234 -2.54 23.52 0.12
C ASN A 234 -2.94 23.78 -1.35
N GLU A 235 -1.99 23.73 -2.28
CA GLU A 235 -2.23 23.92 -3.72
C GLU A 235 -3.17 22.88 -4.32
N GLY A 236 -3.10 21.64 -3.82
CA GLY A 236 -3.95 20.55 -4.27
C GLY A 236 -5.43 20.84 -4.07
N TYR A 237 -5.79 21.26 -2.85
CA TYR A 237 -7.18 21.50 -2.44
C TYR A 237 -7.93 22.54 -3.30
N GLY A 238 -7.23 23.39 -4.05
CA GLY A 238 -7.85 24.36 -4.97
C GLY A 238 -8.66 23.71 -6.09
N GLN A 239 -8.41 22.43 -6.40
CA GLN A 239 -9.11 21.70 -7.47
C GLN A 239 -10.32 20.90 -6.98
N LEU A 240 -10.58 20.85 -5.66
CA LEU A 240 -11.65 20.06 -5.08
C LEU A 240 -13.03 20.43 -5.64
N GLU A 241 -13.33 21.73 -5.74
CA GLU A 241 -14.62 22.21 -6.26
C GLU A 241 -14.81 21.85 -7.74
N ALA A 242 -13.77 22.07 -8.56
CA ALA A 242 -13.81 21.74 -9.98
C ALA A 242 -14.02 20.23 -10.21
N VAL A 243 -13.31 19.39 -9.45
CA VAL A 243 -13.50 17.93 -9.51
C VAL A 243 -14.90 17.53 -9.04
N ALA A 244 -15.39 18.12 -7.94
CA ALA A 244 -16.72 17.83 -7.40
C ALA A 244 -17.83 18.16 -8.41
N GLU A 245 -17.82 19.37 -8.98
CA GLU A 245 -18.81 19.79 -9.98
C GLU A 245 -18.70 18.97 -11.29
N HIS A 246 -17.49 18.58 -11.68
CA HIS A 246 -17.30 17.70 -12.85
C HIS A 246 -17.86 16.29 -12.63
N ILE A 247 -17.67 15.72 -11.43
CA ILE A 247 -18.29 14.43 -11.09
C ILE A 247 -19.82 14.59 -11.01
N LYS A 248 -20.31 15.62 -10.32
CA LYS A 248 -21.74 15.88 -10.11
C LYS A 248 -22.50 16.08 -11.42
N SER A 249 -21.95 16.85 -12.36
CA SER A 249 -22.58 17.11 -13.67
C SER A 249 -22.68 15.87 -14.55
N LYS A 250 -21.86 14.84 -14.31
CA LYS A 250 -21.74 13.65 -15.18
C LYS A 250 -22.08 12.33 -14.49
N SER A 251 -22.30 12.31 -13.17
CA SER A 251 -22.48 11.08 -12.39
C SER A 251 -23.87 10.98 -11.79
N LYS A 252 -24.50 9.81 -11.99
CA LYS A 252 -25.73 9.42 -11.28
C LYS A 252 -25.50 9.05 -9.80
N ARG A 253 -24.24 9.04 -9.35
CA ARG A 253 -23.80 8.52 -8.04
C ARG A 253 -23.39 9.63 -7.06
N TRP A 254 -23.58 10.89 -7.42
CA TRP A 254 -23.38 11.97 -6.46
C TRP A 254 -24.42 11.86 -5.34
N PRO A 255 -24.04 11.96 -4.05
CA PRO A 255 -25.02 12.03 -2.97
C PRO A 255 -26.02 13.15 -3.26
N GLN A 256 -27.31 12.82 -3.32
CA GLN A 256 -28.40 13.78 -3.43
C GLN A 256 -28.60 14.50 -2.10
#